data_AF-A0A1B0BAP6-F1
#
_entry.id   AF-A0A1B0BAP6-F1
#
_cell.length_a   1.000
_cell.length_b   1.000
_cell.length_c   1.000
_cell.angle_alpha   90.00
_cell.angle_beta   90.00
_cell.angle_gamma   90.00
#
_symmetry.space_group_name_H-M   'P 1'
#
loop_
_entity.id
_entity.type
_entity.pdbx_description
1 polymer ?
#
loop_
_entity_poly.entity_id
_entity_poly.type
_entity_poly.pdbx_seq_one_letter_code
_entity_poly.pdbx_strand_id
1 'polypeptide(L)'
;MLGTYIDDCLNIMYIVVLGEISWRLICAAKEYFIYYYHYEVPGRLWQIFKRSFSTKSTAQPYLLLIVCGTLCRCSMTLRLSWPALRFLPLYFLYRGLDISFSNLQYAYWIRGSHGLDYAEGMASNYFHGYLKLALPSHNEGEGIKQRIALYESQEGVKFILNRLVILVPSTMFVNSKIESSILTRDGIKPLDTIVKNRAGVARPFKNNVYRFTKPINGTYYYVALEGATPLLSFFEAMHHRTSMTWQMVEMKREILLKFYHHLKKLLNEWPETRHQAELILYNSSYDDGYSQDIGEVVLAHIANMEQKT
;
A
#
# COMPACT_ATOMS: atom_id res chain seq x y z
N MET A 1 23.43 -46.44 -13.55
CA MET A 1 23.83 -45.14 -12.97
C MET A 1 22.80 -44.04 -13.24
N LEU A 2 22.39 -43.79 -14.49
CA LEU A 2 21.39 -42.75 -14.79
C LEU A 2 19.98 -43.09 -14.24
N GLY A 3 19.53 -44.35 -14.36
CA GLY A 3 18.22 -44.79 -13.87
C GLY A 3 18.05 -44.61 -12.35
N THR A 4 19.04 -45.05 -11.57
CA THR A 4 19.05 -44.92 -10.11
C THR A 4 19.06 -43.47 -9.65
N TYR A 5 19.81 -42.60 -10.33
CA TYR A 5 19.81 -41.16 -10.05
C TYR A 5 18.44 -40.51 -10.29
N ILE A 6 17.77 -40.86 -11.40
CA ILE A 6 16.42 -40.36 -11.70
C ILE A 6 15.42 -40.83 -10.64
N ASP A 7 15.51 -42.09 -10.23
CA ASP A 7 14.63 -42.65 -9.21
C ASP A 7 14.84 -41.98 -7.84
N ASP A 8 16.09 -41.67 -7.45
CA ASP A 8 16.41 -40.92 -6.24
C ASP A 8 15.86 -39.49 -6.28
N CYS A 9 16.02 -38.78 -7.40
CA CYS A 9 15.46 -37.44 -7.57
C CYS A 9 13.93 -37.44 -7.48
N LEU A 10 13.25 -38.40 -8.11
CA LEU A 10 11.79 -38.52 -8.05
C LEU A 10 11.32 -38.87 -6.64
N ASN A 11 12.04 -39.72 -5.91
CA ASN A 11 11.74 -40.04 -4.52
C ASN A 11 11.83 -38.80 -3.63
N ILE A 12 12.88 -37.97 -3.79
CA ILE A 12 13.02 -36.71 -3.05
C ILE A 12 11.87 -35.76 -3.37
N MET A 13 11.56 -35.54 -4.66
CA MET A 13 10.45 -34.67 -5.07
C MET A 13 9.10 -35.17 -4.55
N TYR A 14 8.88 -36.49 -4.57
CA TYR A 14 7.68 -37.11 -4.01
C TYR A 14 7.54 -36.83 -2.51
N ILE A 15 8.60 -36.98 -1.71
CA ILE A 15 8.58 -36.68 -0.27
C ILE A 15 8.22 -35.22 -0.04
N VAL A 16 8.80 -34.29 -0.81
CA VAL A 16 8.50 -32.85 -0.68
C VAL A 16 7.03 -32.56 -0.96
N VAL A 17 6.46 -33.15 -2.03
CA VAL A 17 5.04 -32.97 -2.38
C VAL A 17 4.13 -33.60 -1.32
N LEU A 18 4.42 -34.83 -0.89
CA LEU A 18 3.64 -35.52 0.14
C LEU A 18 3.71 -34.79 1.48
N GLY A 19 4.88 -34.26 1.84
CA GLY A 19 5.08 -33.42 3.02
C GLY A 19 4.26 -32.15 2.97
N GLU A 20 4.27 -31.44 1.84
CA GLU A 20 3.48 -30.20 1.66
C GLU A 20 1.96 -30.49 1.71
N ILE A 21 1.49 -31.57 1.09
CA ILE A 21 0.07 -31.99 1.16
C ILE A 21 -0.31 -32.31 2.62
N SER A 22 0.52 -33.08 3.31
CA SER A 22 0.29 -33.45 4.71
C SER A 22 0.26 -32.22 5.62
N TRP A 23 1.19 -31.28 5.41
CA TRP A 23 1.23 -30.01 6.13
C TRP A 23 -0.04 -29.18 5.90
N ARG A 24 -0.53 -29.08 4.66
CA ARG A 24 -1.78 -28.38 4.34
C ARG A 24 -3.01 -29.03 4.96
N LEU A 25 -3.05 -30.37 5.05
CA LEU A 25 -4.11 -31.08 5.79
C LEU A 25 -4.08 -30.74 7.27
N ILE A 26 -2.90 -30.69 7.89
CA ILE A 26 -2.73 -30.27 9.28
C ILE A 26 -3.21 -28.83 9.47
N CYS A 27 -2.83 -27.91 8.58
CA CYS A 27 -3.33 -26.54 8.60
C CYS A 27 -4.85 -26.47 8.44
N ALA A 28 -5.45 -27.22 7.51
CA ALA A 28 -6.89 -27.26 7.31
C ALA A 28 -7.63 -27.79 8.56
N ALA A 29 -7.10 -28.84 9.20
CA ALA A 29 -7.64 -29.35 10.45
C ALA A 29 -7.52 -28.29 11.56
N LYS A 30 -6.37 -27.62 11.67
CA LYS A 30 -6.16 -26.52 12.63
C LYS A 30 -7.17 -25.39 12.41
N GLU A 31 -7.38 -24.96 11.18
CA GLU A 31 -8.37 -23.95 10.81
C GLU A 31 -9.80 -24.37 11.18
N TYR A 32 -10.14 -25.65 10.95
CA TYR A 32 -11.48 -26.16 11.24
C TYR A 32 -11.77 -26.30 12.73
N PHE A 33 -10.79 -26.68 13.55
CA PHE A 33 -11.01 -26.91 14.98
C PHE A 33 -10.72 -25.68 15.85
N ILE A 34 -9.73 -24.86 15.49
CA ILE A 34 -9.27 -23.73 16.31
C ILE A 34 -9.79 -22.39 15.77
N TYR A 35 -9.75 -22.19 14.45
CA TYR A 35 -10.05 -20.89 13.82
C TYR A 35 -11.42 -20.86 13.11
N TYR A 36 -12.35 -21.72 13.51
CA TYR A 36 -13.63 -21.87 12.80
C TYR A 36 -14.49 -20.61 12.76
N TYR A 37 -14.31 -19.69 13.71
CA TYR A 37 -15.01 -18.40 13.77
C TYR A 37 -14.61 -17.43 12.66
N HIS A 38 -13.47 -17.64 11.99
CA HIS A 38 -13.02 -16.82 10.86
C HIS A 38 -13.74 -17.16 9.52
N TYR A 39 -14.70 -18.09 9.55
CA TYR A 39 -15.38 -18.61 8.35
C TYR A 39 -16.90 -18.53 8.51
N GLU A 40 -17.53 -17.96 7.49
CA GLU A 40 -18.99 -17.86 7.39
C GLU A 40 -19.66 -19.23 7.24
N VAL A 41 -20.89 -19.30 7.73
CA VAL A 41 -21.80 -20.44 7.52
C VAL A 41 -22.94 -19.93 6.62
N PRO A 42 -23.28 -20.63 5.51
CA PRO A 42 -22.88 -21.99 5.11
C PRO A 42 -21.56 -22.05 4.29
N GLY A 43 -20.92 -23.23 4.26
CA GLY A 43 -19.77 -23.52 3.37
C GLY A 43 -18.38 -23.44 4.00
N ARG A 44 -18.27 -23.34 5.33
CA ARG A 44 -17.01 -23.30 6.09
C ARG A 44 -15.96 -24.33 5.62
N LEU A 45 -16.33 -25.61 5.56
CA LEU A 45 -15.42 -26.70 5.17
C LEU A 45 -14.80 -26.46 3.79
N TRP A 46 -15.63 -26.06 2.83
CA TRP A 46 -15.19 -25.77 1.48
C TRP A 46 -14.24 -24.56 1.44
N GLN A 47 -14.55 -23.50 2.20
CA GLN A 47 -13.69 -22.32 2.27
C GLN A 47 -12.31 -22.63 2.86
N ILE A 48 -12.26 -23.39 3.95
CA ILE A 48 -11.00 -23.84 4.57
C ILE A 48 -10.21 -24.65 3.55
N PHE A 49 -10.82 -25.68 2.96
CA PHE A 49 -10.15 -26.54 2.00
C PHE A 49 -9.63 -25.75 0.79
N LYS A 50 -10.46 -24.87 0.22
CA LYS A 50 -10.07 -24.01 -0.91
C LYS A 50 -8.88 -23.13 -0.56
N ARG A 51 -8.83 -22.54 0.65
CA ARG A 51 -7.70 -21.70 1.09
C ARG A 51 -6.43 -22.53 1.31
N SER A 52 -6.52 -23.65 2.04
CA SER A 52 -5.38 -24.52 2.35
C SER A 52 -4.73 -25.14 1.10
N PHE A 53 -5.54 -25.47 0.09
CA PHE A 53 -5.07 -26.10 -1.15
C PHE A 53 -4.95 -25.14 -2.33
N SER A 54 -5.14 -23.84 -2.11
CA SER A 54 -4.83 -22.84 -3.14
C SER A 54 -3.33 -22.84 -3.44
N THR A 55 -2.99 -22.81 -4.72
CA THR A 55 -1.61 -22.74 -5.21
C THR A 55 -1.50 -21.66 -6.27
N LYS A 56 -0.31 -21.07 -6.41
CA LYS A 56 -0.05 -20.12 -7.50
C LYS A 56 -0.21 -20.86 -8.82
N SER A 57 -0.83 -20.22 -9.82
CA SER A 57 -1.05 -20.81 -11.15
C SER A 57 0.27 -21.28 -11.79
N THR A 58 1.37 -20.56 -11.55
CA THR A 58 2.72 -20.94 -12.02
C THR A 58 3.25 -22.24 -11.41
N ALA A 59 2.79 -22.65 -10.23
CA ALA A 59 3.26 -23.87 -9.55
C ALA A 59 2.52 -25.15 -10.02
N GLN A 60 1.33 -24.99 -10.59
CA GLN A 60 0.48 -26.10 -11.04
C GLN A 60 1.14 -27.04 -12.06
N PRO A 61 1.82 -26.56 -13.14
CA PRO A 61 2.43 -27.48 -14.11
C PRO A 61 3.57 -28.30 -13.51
N TYR A 62 4.36 -27.73 -12.59
CA TYR A 62 5.44 -28.45 -11.92
C TYR A 62 4.90 -29.55 -11.00
N LEU A 63 3.84 -29.26 -10.24
CA LEU A 63 3.17 -30.25 -9.41
C LEU A 63 2.61 -31.40 -10.26
N LEU A 64 1.96 -31.08 -11.38
CA LEU A 64 1.44 -32.09 -12.31
C LEU A 64 2.57 -32.96 -12.87
N LEU A 65 3.69 -32.35 -13.30
CA LEU A 65 4.84 -33.08 -13.84
C LEU A 65 5.46 -34.02 -12.80
N ILE A 66 5.60 -33.58 -11.55
CA ILE A 66 6.12 -34.42 -10.46
C ILE A 66 5.17 -35.60 -10.21
N VAL A 67 3.86 -35.36 -10.13
CA VAL A 67 2.86 -36.42 -9.89
C VAL A 67 2.79 -37.40 -11.07
N CYS A 68 2.77 -36.92 -12.30
CA CYS A 68 2.79 -37.79 -13.48
C CYS A 68 4.08 -38.60 -13.57
N GLY A 69 5.23 -37.98 -13.29
CA GLY A 69 6.53 -38.65 -13.30
C GLY A 69 6.63 -39.76 -12.26
N THR A 70 6.14 -39.52 -11.04
CA THR A 70 6.13 -40.53 -9.97
C THR A 70 5.15 -41.67 -10.28
N LEU A 71 3.96 -41.37 -10.82
CA LEU A 71 2.98 -42.39 -11.22
C LEU A 71 3.49 -43.26 -12.38
N CYS A 72 4.07 -42.66 -13.41
CA CYS A 72 4.65 -43.40 -14.54
C CYS A 72 5.77 -44.33 -14.06
N ARG A 73 6.65 -43.84 -13.18
CA ARG A 73 7.74 -44.66 -12.65
C ARG A 73 7.27 -45.75 -11.69
N CYS A 74 6.26 -45.49 -10.85
CA CYS A 74 5.62 -46.53 -10.04
C CYS A 74 5.00 -47.63 -10.91
N SER A 75 4.33 -47.25 -12.01
CA SER A 75 3.76 -48.20 -12.97
C SER A 75 4.82 -49.09 -13.62
N MET A 76 5.95 -48.52 -14.02
CA MET A 76 7.05 -49.26 -14.65
C MET A 76 7.82 -50.18 -13.70
N THR A 77 7.94 -49.81 -12.42
CA THR A 77 8.82 -50.51 -11.46
C THR A 77 8.07 -51.38 -10.45
N LEU A 78 6.75 -51.25 -10.33
CA LEU A 78 5.90 -51.93 -9.34
C LEU A 78 6.38 -51.78 -7.87
N ARG A 79 7.29 -50.85 -7.60
CA ARG A 79 7.84 -50.57 -6.28
C ARG A 79 7.43 -49.18 -5.85
N LEU A 80 6.52 -49.10 -4.88
CA LEU A 80 6.29 -47.85 -4.16
C LEU A 80 7.48 -47.62 -3.22
N SER A 81 8.09 -46.44 -3.26
CA SER A 81 9.30 -46.11 -2.50
C SER A 81 8.99 -45.85 -1.01
N TRP A 82 8.52 -46.89 -0.30
CA TRP A 82 8.30 -46.88 1.14
C TRP A 82 9.52 -46.44 1.98
N PRO A 83 10.78 -46.77 1.61
CA PRO A 83 11.94 -46.34 2.39
C PRO A 83 12.12 -44.82 2.41
N ALA A 84 11.60 -44.10 1.42
CA ALA A 84 11.72 -42.64 1.33
C ALA A 84 10.86 -41.91 2.39
N LEU A 85 9.76 -42.53 2.84
CA LEU A 85 8.85 -41.94 3.83
C LEU A 85 9.52 -41.67 5.19
N ARG A 86 10.62 -42.36 5.51
CA ARG A 86 11.41 -42.11 6.73
C ARG A 86 11.98 -40.69 6.80
N PHE A 87 12.07 -39.99 5.68
CA PHE A 87 12.56 -38.61 5.60
C PHE A 87 11.44 -37.57 5.74
N LEU A 88 10.17 -37.98 5.81
CA LEU A 88 9.04 -37.06 6.01
C LEU A 88 9.15 -36.22 7.31
N PRO A 89 9.63 -36.76 8.46
CA PRO A 89 9.88 -35.95 9.65
C PRO A 89 10.86 -34.78 9.43
N LEU A 90 11.85 -34.94 8.54
CA LEU A 90 12.79 -33.87 8.21
C LEU A 90 12.09 -32.72 7.48
N TYR A 91 11.10 -33.02 6.64
CA TYR A 91 10.29 -32.00 5.98
C TYR A 91 9.50 -31.18 7.01
N PHE A 92 8.85 -31.84 7.97
CA PHE A 92 8.14 -31.15 9.06
C PHE A 92 9.08 -30.32 9.93
N LEU A 93 10.27 -30.82 10.23
CA LEU A 93 11.30 -30.06 10.94
C LEU A 93 11.70 -28.81 10.15
N TYR A 94 11.98 -28.94 8.85
CA TYR A 94 12.30 -27.82 7.96
C TYR A 94 11.18 -26.76 7.94
N ARG A 95 9.92 -27.19 7.85
CA ARG A 95 8.76 -26.28 7.89
C ARG A 95 8.56 -25.64 9.27
N GLY A 96 8.74 -26.40 10.34
CA GLY A 96 8.56 -25.92 11.71
C GLY A 96 9.64 -24.94 12.16
N LEU A 97 10.88 -25.10 11.68
CA LEU A 97 11.99 -24.17 11.93
C LEU A 97 11.92 -22.90 11.07
N ASP A 98 11.09 -22.91 10.02
CA ASP A 98 10.90 -21.79 9.08
C ASP A 98 12.21 -21.16 8.58
N ILE A 99 13.22 -22.01 8.32
CA ILE A 99 14.60 -21.59 7.97
C ILE A 99 14.62 -20.72 6.70
N SER A 100 13.63 -20.88 5.83
CA SER A 100 13.52 -20.12 4.58
C SER A 100 12.90 -18.74 4.75
N PHE A 101 12.36 -18.43 5.92
CA PHE A 101 11.81 -17.13 6.20
C PHE A 101 12.89 -16.05 6.26
N SER A 102 12.57 -14.89 5.69
CA SER A 102 13.44 -13.72 5.72
C SER A 102 12.54 -12.48 5.73
N ASN A 103 12.99 -11.40 6.38
CA ASN A 103 12.28 -10.12 6.37
C ASN A 103 12.09 -9.57 4.95
N LEU A 104 12.91 -9.99 3.97
CA LEU A 104 12.70 -9.69 2.56
C LEU A 104 11.36 -10.20 2.04
N GLN A 105 10.81 -11.28 2.60
CA GLN A 105 9.48 -11.76 2.23
C GLN A 105 8.38 -10.75 2.58
N TYR A 106 8.49 -10.03 3.71
CA TYR A 106 7.58 -8.93 4.03
C TYR A 106 7.69 -7.80 3.01
N ALA A 107 8.91 -7.40 2.64
CA ALA A 107 9.11 -6.36 1.64
C ALA A 107 8.50 -6.77 0.28
N TYR A 108 8.71 -8.00 -0.18
CA TYR A 108 8.10 -8.50 -1.41
C TYR A 108 6.58 -8.57 -1.33
N TRP A 109 6.03 -8.95 -0.16
CA TRP A 109 4.60 -8.98 0.06
C TRP A 109 4.01 -7.56 -0.06
N ILE A 110 4.55 -6.57 0.67
CA ILE A 110 4.10 -5.16 0.61
C ILE A 110 4.21 -4.57 -0.80
N ARG A 111 5.26 -4.90 -1.54
CA ARG A 111 5.43 -4.45 -2.94
C ARG A 111 4.39 -5.09 -3.88
N GLY A 112 3.90 -6.28 -3.53
CA GLY A 112 2.84 -6.98 -4.26
C GLY A 112 1.56 -6.15 -4.36
N SER A 113 0.74 -6.41 -5.37
CA SER A 113 -0.56 -5.73 -5.55
C SER A 113 -1.66 -6.68 -5.11
N HIS A 114 -2.05 -6.62 -3.84
CA HIS A 114 -3.04 -7.53 -3.26
C HIS A 114 -4.14 -6.82 -2.45
N GLY A 115 -4.02 -5.53 -2.16
CA GLY A 115 -5.02 -4.73 -1.48
C GLY A 115 -5.15 -5.00 0.02
N LEU A 116 -4.25 -5.80 0.59
CA LEU A 116 -4.32 -6.25 1.98
C LEU A 116 -3.21 -5.65 2.85
N ASP A 117 -2.25 -4.95 2.25
CA ASP A 117 -1.20 -4.28 3.01
C ASP A 117 -1.71 -2.93 3.54
N TYR A 118 -1.03 -2.45 4.59
CA TYR A 118 -1.38 -1.22 5.26
C TYR A 118 -1.29 0.01 4.33
N ALA A 119 -0.36 0.01 3.36
CA ALA A 119 -0.11 1.14 2.48
C ALA A 119 -1.22 1.31 1.42
N GLU A 120 -1.59 0.23 0.73
CA GLU A 120 -2.71 0.25 -0.23
C GLU A 120 -4.03 0.55 0.49
N GLY A 121 -4.24 0.00 1.69
CA GLY A 121 -5.39 0.30 2.54
C GLY A 121 -5.49 1.79 2.89
N MET A 122 -4.41 2.40 3.39
CA MET A 122 -4.36 3.83 3.70
C MET A 122 -4.64 4.71 2.48
N ALA A 123 -3.95 4.45 1.37
CA ALA A 123 -4.12 5.23 0.14
C ALA A 123 -5.54 5.11 -0.42
N SER A 124 -6.10 3.89 -0.44
CA SER A 124 -7.47 3.66 -0.90
C SER A 124 -8.51 4.34 0.00
N ASN A 125 -8.33 4.29 1.32
CA ASN A 125 -9.23 4.96 2.27
C ASN A 125 -9.19 6.48 2.13
N TYR A 126 -8.01 7.07 1.97
CA TYR A 126 -7.88 8.51 1.75
C TYR A 126 -8.44 8.94 0.40
N PHE A 127 -8.22 8.15 -0.64
CA PHE A 127 -8.78 8.41 -1.96
C PHE A 127 -10.33 8.35 -1.94
N HIS A 128 -10.92 7.23 -1.51
CA HIS A 128 -12.37 7.03 -1.55
C HIS A 128 -13.12 7.78 -0.44
N GLY A 129 -12.48 7.98 0.71
CA GLY A 129 -13.06 8.66 1.86
C GLY A 129 -12.96 10.17 1.82
N TYR A 130 -12.01 10.72 1.05
CA TYR A 130 -11.72 12.14 1.02
C TYR A 130 -11.51 12.70 -0.40
N LEU A 131 -10.44 12.31 -1.10
CA LEU A 131 -10.04 13.00 -2.35
C LEU A 131 -11.08 12.90 -3.47
N LYS A 132 -11.68 11.72 -3.67
CA LYS A 132 -12.75 11.52 -4.65
C LYS A 132 -13.98 12.41 -4.38
N LEU A 133 -14.17 12.82 -3.13
CA LEU A 133 -15.29 13.67 -2.72
C LEU A 133 -14.91 15.15 -2.77
N ALA A 134 -13.69 15.51 -2.40
CA ALA A 134 -13.24 16.89 -2.24
C ALA A 134 -12.69 17.53 -3.53
N LEU A 135 -12.16 16.72 -4.44
CA LEU A 135 -11.48 17.21 -5.63
C LEU A 135 -12.43 17.50 -6.81
N PRO A 136 -13.30 16.57 -7.24
CA PRO A 136 -14.12 16.81 -8.41
C PRO A 136 -15.37 17.62 -8.08
N SER A 137 -15.88 18.30 -9.09
CA SER A 137 -17.22 18.87 -9.06
C SER A 137 -18.24 17.74 -9.13
N HIS A 138 -19.23 17.79 -8.24
CA HIS A 138 -20.34 16.84 -8.19
C HIS A 138 -21.65 17.62 -8.09
N ASN A 139 -22.79 16.95 -8.23
CA ASN A 139 -24.10 17.58 -8.01
C ASN A 139 -24.24 18.21 -6.61
N GLU A 140 -23.46 17.71 -5.65
CA GLU A 140 -23.47 18.13 -4.24
C GLU A 140 -22.44 19.25 -3.93
N GLY A 141 -21.79 19.84 -4.92
CA GLY A 141 -20.93 21.00 -4.72
C GLY A 141 -19.74 21.11 -5.66
N GLU A 142 -19.08 22.26 -5.54
CA GLU A 142 -17.95 22.65 -6.40
C GLU A 142 -16.69 21.83 -6.14
N GLY A 143 -15.96 21.55 -7.21
CA GLY A 143 -14.66 20.88 -7.17
C GLY A 143 -13.54 21.85 -6.75
N ILE A 144 -12.34 21.31 -6.52
CA ILE A 144 -11.19 22.10 -6.06
C ILE A 144 -10.83 23.23 -7.05
N LYS A 145 -10.87 22.98 -8.35
CA LYS A 145 -10.58 23.99 -9.39
C LYS A 145 -11.57 25.15 -9.39
N GLN A 146 -12.85 24.84 -9.22
CA GLN A 146 -13.90 25.86 -9.17
C GLN A 146 -13.75 26.71 -7.91
N ARG A 147 -13.53 26.06 -6.76
CA ARG A 147 -13.28 26.76 -5.49
C ARG A 147 -12.04 27.65 -5.54
N ILE A 148 -10.96 27.20 -6.20
CA ILE A 148 -9.77 28.04 -6.43
C ILE A 148 -10.12 29.24 -7.31
N ALA A 149 -10.79 29.04 -8.44
CA ALA A 149 -11.17 30.13 -9.34
C ALA A 149 -12.10 31.16 -8.67
N LEU A 150 -13.04 30.68 -7.84
CA LEU A 150 -13.92 31.54 -7.04
C LEU A 150 -13.11 32.35 -6.04
N TYR A 151 -12.16 31.72 -5.33
CA TYR A 151 -11.28 32.40 -4.38
C TYR A 151 -10.43 33.48 -5.08
N GLU A 152 -9.85 33.18 -6.24
CA GLU A 152 -9.09 34.15 -7.04
C GLU A 152 -9.94 35.36 -7.42
N SER A 153 -11.19 35.13 -7.85
CA SER A 153 -12.12 36.19 -8.21
C SER A 153 -12.57 37.04 -7.03
N GLN A 154 -12.82 36.43 -5.87
CA GLN A 154 -13.34 37.13 -4.69
C GLN A 154 -12.26 37.92 -3.95
N GLU A 155 -11.06 37.35 -3.82
CA GLU A 155 -9.97 37.94 -3.05
C GLU A 155 -8.97 38.70 -3.94
N GLY A 156 -9.13 38.65 -5.28
CA GLY A 156 -8.27 39.35 -6.22
C GLY A 156 -6.83 38.82 -6.26
N VAL A 157 -6.66 37.51 -6.06
CA VAL A 157 -5.35 36.84 -5.95
C VAL A 157 -5.09 35.89 -7.11
N LYS A 158 -3.87 35.34 -7.18
CA LYS A 158 -3.51 34.30 -8.15
C LYS A 158 -2.92 33.07 -7.47
N PHE A 159 -3.36 31.90 -7.88
CA PHE A 159 -2.78 30.63 -7.48
C PHE A 159 -1.63 30.26 -8.43
N ILE A 160 -0.55 29.73 -7.86
CA ILE A 160 0.54 29.18 -8.67
C ILE A 160 0.13 27.87 -9.37
N LEU A 161 -0.84 27.17 -8.77
CA LEU A 161 -1.35 25.91 -9.28
C LEU A 161 -2.85 25.77 -8.98
N ASN A 162 -3.62 25.49 -10.02
CA ASN A 162 -5.07 25.23 -9.92
C ASN A 162 -5.35 23.77 -9.52
N ARG A 163 -4.63 23.26 -8.50
CA ARG A 163 -4.73 21.89 -7.97
C ARG A 163 -4.43 21.90 -6.47
N LEU A 164 -4.94 20.90 -5.76
CA LEU A 164 -4.52 20.64 -4.38
C LEU A 164 -3.13 20.00 -4.36
N VAL A 165 -2.18 20.61 -3.66
CA VAL A 165 -0.86 20.02 -3.42
C VAL A 165 -0.92 19.17 -2.15
N ILE A 166 -0.54 17.90 -2.25
CA ILE A 166 -0.51 16.94 -1.15
C ILE A 166 0.95 16.58 -0.85
N LEU A 167 1.40 16.95 0.34
CA LEU A 167 2.76 16.70 0.82
C LEU A 167 2.90 15.30 1.40
N VAL A 168 3.95 14.62 0.97
CA VAL A 168 4.30 13.25 1.37
C VAL A 168 5.74 13.30 1.92
N PRO A 169 5.94 13.54 3.22
CA PRO A 169 7.28 13.59 3.81
C PRO A 169 7.91 12.19 3.91
N SER A 170 9.22 12.10 3.70
CA SER A 170 10.00 10.85 3.86
C SER A 170 9.93 10.29 5.29
N THR A 171 9.77 11.16 6.29
CA THR A 171 9.60 10.79 7.70
C THR A 171 8.17 10.35 8.05
N MET A 172 7.21 10.49 7.12
CA MET A 172 5.76 10.30 7.32
C MET A 172 5.10 11.27 8.30
N PHE A 173 5.89 12.15 8.92
CA PHE A 173 5.42 13.11 9.88
C PHE A 173 5.16 14.46 9.21
N VAL A 174 3.94 14.98 9.39
CA VAL A 174 3.56 16.34 9.02
C VAL A 174 3.12 17.06 10.29
N ASN A 175 3.70 18.23 10.55
CA ASN A 175 3.27 19.08 11.66
C ASN A 175 1.80 19.49 11.53
N SER A 176 1.14 19.76 12.65
CA SER A 176 -0.25 20.26 12.68
C SER A 176 -0.42 21.59 11.93
N LYS A 177 0.67 22.35 11.79
CA LYS A 177 0.79 23.53 10.94
C LYS A 177 1.95 23.33 9.96
N ILE A 178 1.73 23.70 8.71
CA ILE A 178 2.79 23.77 7.71
C ILE A 178 3.65 24.98 8.05
N GLU A 179 4.90 24.72 8.43
CA GLU A 179 5.91 25.73 8.73
C GLU A 179 6.81 25.93 7.50
N SER A 180 7.00 27.18 7.11
CA SER A 180 7.87 27.58 6.01
C SER A 180 8.23 29.05 6.18
N SER A 181 9.46 29.39 5.83
CA SER A 181 9.97 30.75 5.74
C SER A 181 9.40 31.50 4.52
N ILE A 182 8.94 30.77 3.50
CA ILE A 182 8.45 31.35 2.26
C ILE A 182 6.95 31.12 2.00
N LEU A 183 6.24 30.42 2.88
CA LEU A 183 4.78 30.31 2.87
C LEU A 183 4.19 30.81 4.19
N THR A 184 3.11 31.57 4.12
CA THR A 184 2.34 31.99 5.30
C THR A 184 0.85 31.71 5.13
N ARG A 185 0.19 31.43 6.25
CA ARG A 185 -1.27 31.32 6.37
C ARG A 185 -1.88 32.48 7.17
N ASP A 186 -1.07 33.41 7.64
CA ASP A 186 -1.54 34.48 8.53
C ASP A 186 -2.43 35.45 7.77
N GLY A 187 -3.65 35.62 8.27
CA GLY A 187 -4.69 36.40 7.58
C GLY A 187 -5.26 35.76 6.32
N ILE A 188 -4.88 34.52 5.97
CA ILE A 188 -5.37 33.82 4.78
C ILE A 188 -6.55 32.91 5.14
N LYS A 189 -7.66 33.08 4.41
CA LYS A 189 -8.85 32.24 4.56
C LYS A 189 -8.65 30.90 3.85
N PRO A 190 -9.24 29.81 4.36
CA PRO A 190 -9.30 28.56 3.61
C PRO A 190 -10.21 28.70 2.39
N LEU A 191 -10.15 27.74 1.46
CA LEU A 191 -11.16 27.61 0.41
C LEU A 191 -12.53 27.31 1.03
N ASP A 192 -13.58 27.64 0.28
CA ASP A 192 -14.95 27.38 0.69
C ASP A 192 -15.17 25.90 1.05
N THR A 193 -15.85 25.70 2.17
CA THR A 193 -16.09 24.37 2.72
C THR A 193 -17.22 23.70 1.96
N ILE A 194 -16.94 22.54 1.36
CA ILE A 194 -18.02 21.68 0.84
C ILE A 194 -18.48 20.75 1.95
N VAL A 195 -19.79 20.51 2.04
CA VAL A 195 -20.37 19.61 3.04
C VAL A 195 -21.09 18.48 2.32
N LYS A 196 -20.72 17.23 2.60
CA LYS A 196 -21.36 16.05 1.99
C LYS A 196 -21.81 15.06 3.04
N ASN A 197 -22.96 14.43 2.82
CA ASN A 197 -23.47 13.40 3.72
C ASN A 197 -22.72 12.09 3.50
N ARG A 198 -22.14 11.55 4.57
CA ARG A 198 -21.37 10.30 4.56
C ARG A 198 -21.71 9.48 5.79
N ALA A 199 -22.16 8.26 5.57
CA ALA A 199 -22.55 7.33 6.65
C ALA A 199 -23.50 7.99 7.67
N GLY A 200 -24.52 8.70 7.18
CA GLY A 200 -25.53 9.37 8.02
C GLY A 200 -25.09 10.69 8.68
N VAL A 201 -23.90 11.22 8.36
CA VAL A 201 -23.37 12.46 8.96
C VAL A 201 -22.93 13.44 7.89
N ALA A 202 -23.28 14.71 8.06
CA ALA A 202 -22.75 15.81 7.25
C ALA A 202 -21.26 16.03 7.56
N ARG A 203 -20.38 15.81 6.57
CA ARG A 203 -18.94 15.93 6.72
C ARG A 203 -18.44 17.17 5.96
N PRO A 204 -17.75 18.11 6.63
CA PRO A 204 -17.11 19.23 5.97
C PRO A 204 -15.76 18.83 5.38
N PHE A 205 -15.49 19.22 4.14
CA PHE A 205 -14.19 19.08 3.49
C PHE A 205 -13.60 20.48 3.30
N LYS A 206 -12.50 20.74 4.02
CA LYS A 206 -11.85 22.05 4.09
C LYS A 206 -10.42 21.93 3.56
N ASN A 207 -10.00 22.90 2.76
CA ASN A 207 -8.64 22.96 2.24
C ASN A 207 -8.03 24.32 2.59
N ASN A 208 -6.84 24.30 3.19
CA ASN A 208 -6.13 25.52 3.55
C ASN A 208 -5.42 26.10 2.32
N VAL A 209 -5.33 27.43 2.31
CA VAL A 209 -4.60 28.19 1.31
C VAL A 209 -3.41 28.86 2.00
N TYR A 210 -2.28 28.88 1.32
CA TYR A 210 -1.05 29.54 1.74
C TYR A 210 -0.62 30.56 0.70
N ARG A 211 0.00 31.64 1.15
CA ARG A 211 0.56 32.69 0.28
C ARG A 211 2.08 32.63 0.34
N PHE A 212 2.74 32.78 -0.81
CA PHE A 212 4.19 32.99 -0.82
C PHE A 212 4.56 34.34 -0.19
N THR A 213 5.59 34.36 0.66
CA THR A 213 6.01 35.60 1.37
C THR A 213 6.78 36.56 0.47
N LYS A 214 7.29 36.06 -0.66
CA LYS A 214 8.01 36.84 -1.68
C LYS A 214 7.28 36.76 -3.03
N PRO A 215 7.28 37.84 -3.81
CA PRO A 215 6.70 37.83 -5.15
C PRO A 215 7.57 36.99 -6.09
N ILE A 216 6.93 36.27 -6.99
CA ILE A 216 7.56 35.51 -8.07
C ILE A 216 7.18 36.23 -9.37
N ASN A 217 8.17 36.74 -10.10
CA ASN A 217 7.94 37.57 -11.29
C ASN A 217 6.96 38.74 -11.04
N GLY A 218 7.11 39.40 -9.88
CA GLY A 218 6.29 40.54 -9.49
C GLY A 218 4.89 40.20 -8.95
N THR A 219 4.52 38.93 -8.84
CA THR A 219 3.19 38.50 -8.35
C THR A 219 3.30 37.67 -7.07
N TYR A 220 2.47 37.98 -6.08
CA TYR A 220 2.29 37.14 -4.90
C TYR A 220 1.33 35.99 -5.22
N TYR A 221 1.87 34.77 -5.27
CA TYR A 221 1.07 33.60 -5.55
C TYR A 221 0.56 32.91 -4.29
N TYR A 222 -0.51 32.16 -4.49
CA TYR A 222 -1.18 31.33 -3.49
C TYR A 222 -1.14 29.86 -3.89
N VAL A 223 -1.31 28.96 -2.92
CA VAL A 223 -1.35 27.52 -3.15
C VAL A 223 -2.30 26.84 -2.17
N ALA A 224 -3.14 25.93 -2.67
CA ALA A 224 -3.92 25.03 -1.83
C ALA A 224 -3.04 23.84 -1.44
N LEU A 225 -2.80 23.66 -0.14
CA LEU A 225 -1.76 22.77 0.36
C LEU A 225 -2.22 22.00 1.60
N GLU A 226 -1.94 20.70 1.64
CA GLU A 226 -2.15 19.85 2.80
C GLU A 226 -1.11 18.73 2.89
N GLY A 227 -0.96 18.14 4.08
CA GLY A 227 -0.20 16.90 4.26
C GLY A 227 -1.07 15.67 4.04
N ALA A 228 -0.47 14.57 3.58
CA ALA A 228 -1.15 13.28 3.49
C ALA A 228 -1.46 12.74 4.90
N THR A 229 -2.65 13.07 5.43
CA THR A 229 -3.09 12.73 6.80
C THR A 229 -2.92 11.26 7.18
N PRO A 230 -3.16 10.25 6.31
CA PRO A 230 -2.94 8.85 6.67
C PRO A 230 -1.50 8.55 7.12
N LEU A 231 -0.51 9.25 6.58
CA LEU A 231 0.89 9.07 6.97
C LEU A 231 1.15 9.55 8.39
N LEU A 232 0.50 10.64 8.81
CA LEU A 232 0.57 11.10 10.19
C LEU A 232 -0.04 10.06 11.14
N SER A 233 -1.22 9.52 10.81
CA SER A 233 -1.84 8.45 11.61
C SER A 233 -0.98 7.19 11.67
N PHE A 234 -0.30 6.84 10.57
CA PHE A 234 0.64 5.72 10.56
C PHE A 234 1.89 6.01 11.39
N PHE A 235 2.43 7.23 11.30
CA PHE A 235 3.54 7.67 12.14
C PHE A 235 3.18 7.55 13.62
N GLU A 236 2.02 8.05 14.03
CA GLU A 236 1.51 7.91 15.41
C GLU A 236 1.36 6.43 15.79
N ALA A 237 0.80 5.60 14.91
CA ALA A 237 0.62 4.17 15.17
C ALA A 237 1.94 3.42 15.38
N MET A 238 3.01 3.83 14.67
CA MET A 238 4.37 3.29 14.84
C MET A 238 5.05 3.76 16.13
N HIS A 239 4.61 4.86 16.74
CA HIS A 239 5.20 5.41 17.97
C HIS A 239 4.36 5.11 19.21
N HIS A 240 3.20 4.46 19.07
CA HIS A 240 2.32 4.10 20.17
C HIS A 240 2.36 2.60 20.49
N ARG A 241 2.62 2.24 21.76
CA ARG A 241 2.84 0.85 22.19
C ARG A 241 1.69 -0.11 21.85
N THR A 242 0.45 0.37 21.80
CA THR A 242 -0.74 -0.46 21.54
C THR A 242 -0.84 -0.96 20.10
N SER A 243 -0.32 -0.19 19.14
CA SER A 243 -0.45 -0.47 17.70
C SER A 243 0.88 -0.78 17.03
N MET A 244 1.99 -0.38 17.64
CA MET A 244 3.33 -0.55 17.07
C MET A 244 3.66 -2.03 16.93
N THR A 245 4.12 -2.41 15.74
CA THR A 245 4.78 -3.68 15.49
C THR A 245 6.18 -3.43 14.94
N TRP A 246 7.10 -4.35 15.19
CA TRP A 246 8.46 -4.21 14.65
C TRP A 246 8.44 -4.21 13.11
N GLN A 247 7.52 -4.94 12.47
CA GLN A 247 7.36 -4.96 11.03
C GLN A 247 7.01 -3.58 10.47
N MET A 248 6.14 -2.82 11.15
CA MET A 248 5.80 -1.46 10.71
C MET A 248 7.02 -0.54 10.74
N VAL A 249 7.83 -0.61 11.80
CA VAL A 249 9.03 0.22 11.99
C VAL A 249 10.11 -0.15 10.96
N GLU A 250 10.36 -1.45 10.77
CA GLU A 250 11.36 -1.97 9.84
C GLU A 250 10.95 -1.72 8.38
N MET A 251 9.69 -1.98 8.03
CA MET A 251 9.17 -1.85 6.65
C MET A 251 8.66 -0.45 6.31
N LYS A 252 8.89 0.55 7.17
CA LYS A 252 8.33 1.90 7.03
C LYS A 252 8.58 2.48 5.62
N ARG A 253 9.79 2.32 5.06
CA ARG A 253 10.14 2.85 3.74
C ARG A 253 9.33 2.20 2.61
N GLU A 254 9.14 0.87 2.68
CA GLU A 254 8.32 0.13 1.73
C GLU A 254 6.87 0.60 1.77
N ILE A 255 6.33 0.77 2.98
CA ILE A 255 4.96 1.24 3.20
C ILE A 255 4.76 2.65 2.64
N LEU A 256 5.70 3.58 2.89
CA LEU A 256 5.63 4.95 2.34
C LEU A 256 5.62 4.97 0.82
N LEU A 257 6.56 4.26 0.19
CA LEU A 257 6.67 4.24 -1.27
C LEU A 257 5.45 3.58 -1.90
N LYS A 258 4.97 2.49 -1.31
CA LYS A 258 3.76 1.81 -1.76
C LYS A 258 2.52 2.72 -1.64
N PHE A 259 2.38 3.44 -0.52
CA PHE A 259 1.32 4.44 -0.33
C PHE A 259 1.38 5.53 -1.41
N TYR A 260 2.55 6.12 -1.61
CA TYR A 260 2.75 7.18 -2.60
C TYR A 260 2.38 6.72 -4.02
N HIS A 261 2.91 5.57 -4.45
CA HIS A 261 2.67 5.05 -5.79
C HIS A 261 1.21 4.64 -5.99
N HIS A 262 0.59 3.99 -5.01
CA HIS A 262 -0.81 3.58 -5.09
C HIS A 262 -1.75 4.80 -5.12
N LEU A 263 -1.53 5.79 -4.26
CA LEU A 263 -2.34 7.02 -4.27
C LEU A 263 -2.18 7.81 -5.57
N LYS A 264 -0.95 7.92 -6.07
CA LYS A 264 -0.67 8.56 -7.38
C LYS A 264 -1.36 7.82 -8.52
N LYS A 265 -1.36 6.49 -8.50
CA LYS A 265 -2.08 5.65 -9.46
C LYS A 265 -3.59 5.96 -9.42
N LEU A 266 -4.21 5.91 -8.24
CA LEU A 266 -5.65 6.17 -8.06
C LEU A 266 -6.05 7.55 -8.61
N LEU A 267 -5.27 8.60 -8.29
CA LEU A 267 -5.57 9.95 -8.74
C LEU A 267 -5.46 10.14 -10.26
N ASN A 268 -4.52 9.43 -10.91
CA ASN A 268 -4.31 9.52 -12.35
C ASN A 268 -5.25 8.64 -13.16
N GLU A 269 -5.59 7.45 -12.64
CA GLU A 269 -6.47 6.51 -13.33
C GLU A 269 -7.94 6.92 -13.23
N TRP A 270 -8.37 7.51 -12.10
CA TRP A 270 -9.75 7.95 -11.94
C TRP A 270 -10.03 9.25 -12.71
N PRO A 271 -10.93 9.24 -13.72
CA PRO A 271 -11.08 10.37 -14.65
C PRO A 271 -11.39 11.71 -13.97
N GLU A 272 -12.27 11.70 -12.96
CA GLU A 272 -12.75 12.92 -12.30
C GLU A 272 -11.70 13.60 -11.42
N THR A 273 -10.72 12.84 -10.89
CA THR A 273 -9.67 13.37 -10.00
C THR A 273 -8.38 13.65 -10.75
N ARG A 274 -8.28 13.23 -12.02
CA ARG A 274 -7.09 13.44 -12.84
C ARG A 274 -6.79 14.93 -12.95
N HIS A 275 -5.53 15.30 -12.69
CA HIS A 275 -5.08 16.70 -12.70
C HIS A 275 -5.84 17.62 -11.73
N GLN A 276 -6.46 17.10 -10.67
CA GLN A 276 -7.08 17.89 -9.61
C GLN A 276 -6.17 18.03 -8.36
N ALA A 277 -5.23 17.10 -8.19
CA ALA A 277 -4.24 17.11 -7.12
C ALA A 277 -2.85 16.80 -7.66
N GLU A 278 -1.83 17.24 -6.92
CA GLU A 278 -0.41 17.00 -7.20
C GLU A 278 0.26 16.42 -5.95
N LEU A 279 0.97 15.31 -6.09
CA LEU A 279 1.66 14.64 -4.97
C LEU A 279 3.14 14.95 -4.98
N ILE A 280 3.63 15.49 -3.86
CA ILE A 280 5.05 15.82 -3.70
C ILE A 280 5.65 14.95 -2.60
N LEU A 281 6.45 13.96 -3.02
CA LEU A 281 7.31 13.18 -2.12
C LEU A 281 8.62 13.96 -1.94
N TYR A 282 8.95 14.33 -0.70
CA TYR A 282 10.14 15.11 -0.39
C TYR A 282 10.87 14.56 0.83
N ASN A 283 12.15 14.93 0.97
CA ASN A 283 12.93 14.52 2.13
C ASN A 283 12.76 15.54 3.25
N SER A 284 12.05 15.17 4.31
CA SER A 284 11.73 16.07 5.43
C SER A 284 12.84 16.14 6.49
N SER A 285 13.86 15.29 6.42
CA SER A 285 15.02 15.31 7.32
C SER A 285 16.28 14.91 6.56
N TYR A 286 17.34 15.70 6.68
CA TYR A 286 18.70 15.30 6.35
C TYR A 286 19.45 14.82 7.59
N ASP A 287 20.51 14.03 7.39
CA ASP A 287 21.37 13.51 8.47
C ASP A 287 22.02 14.63 9.32
N ASP A 288 22.10 15.85 8.78
CA ASP A 288 22.68 17.03 9.44
C ASP A 288 21.68 17.84 10.28
N GLY A 289 20.46 17.34 10.49
CA GLY A 289 19.41 18.03 11.28
C GLY A 289 18.70 19.19 10.57
N TYR A 290 19.05 19.47 9.31
CA TYR A 290 18.32 20.42 8.46
C TYR A 290 17.07 19.77 7.87
N SER A 291 15.94 20.47 7.96
CA SER A 291 14.70 20.13 7.28
C SER A 291 14.52 21.02 6.04
N GLN A 292 14.05 20.44 4.93
CA GLN A 292 13.73 21.24 3.74
C GLN A 292 12.55 22.16 4.02
N ASP A 293 12.67 23.42 3.60
CA ASP A 293 11.54 24.34 3.63
C ASP A 293 10.45 23.88 2.65
N ILE A 294 9.23 23.70 3.15
CA ILE A 294 8.11 23.17 2.36
C ILE A 294 7.79 24.09 1.17
N GLY A 295 7.92 25.41 1.34
CA GLY A 295 7.70 26.35 0.26
C GLY A 295 8.72 26.17 -0.87
N GLU A 296 9.99 25.96 -0.54
CA GLU A 296 11.04 25.70 -1.53
C GLU A 296 10.78 24.39 -2.29
N VAL A 297 10.36 23.36 -1.57
CA VAL A 297 9.95 22.07 -2.14
C VAL A 297 8.81 22.25 -3.15
N VAL A 298 7.79 23.03 -2.80
CA VAL A 298 6.66 23.32 -3.70
C VAL A 298 7.12 24.10 -4.93
N LEU A 299 7.96 25.13 -4.78
CA LEU A 299 8.46 25.92 -5.91
C LEU A 299 9.33 25.08 -6.85
N ALA A 300 10.26 24.30 -6.30
CA ALA A 300 11.12 23.43 -7.08
C ALA A 300 10.30 22.39 -7.87
N HIS A 301 9.25 21.82 -7.25
CA HIS A 301 8.35 20.91 -7.94
C HIS A 301 7.63 21.60 -9.10
N ILE A 302 7.11 22.81 -8.88
CA ILE A 302 6.37 23.55 -9.92
C ILE A 302 7.28 23.93 -11.09
N ALA A 303 8.48 24.46 -10.81
CA ALA A 303 9.46 24.79 -11.85
C ALA A 303 9.82 23.55 -12.70
N ASN A 304 9.95 22.38 -12.07
CA ASN A 304 10.20 21.12 -12.76
C ASN A 304 9.00 20.62 -13.60
N MET A 305 7.77 21.00 -13.24
CA MET A 305 6.60 20.71 -14.08
C MET A 305 6.59 21.60 -15.32
N GLU A 306 6.86 22.90 -15.16
CA GLU A 306 6.90 23.86 -16.28
C GLU A 306 7.94 23.46 -17.33
N GLN A 307 9.12 22.98 -16.92
CA GLN A 307 10.16 22.50 -17.85
C GLN A 307 9.78 21.24 -18.64
N LYS A 308 8.79 20.47 -18.18
CA LYS A 308 8.34 19.22 -18.83
C LYS A 308 7.14 19.41 -19.76
N THR A 309 6.61 20.63 -19.84
CA THR A 309 5.46 20.99 -20.66
C THR A 309 5.91 21.73 -21.90
#